data_AF-A0AAV4EDC1-F1
#
_entry.id   AF-A0AAV4EDC1-F1
#
_cell.length_a   1.000
_cell.length_b   1.000
_cell.length_c   1.000
_cell.angle_alpha   90.00
_cell.angle_beta   90.00
_cell.angle_gamma   90.00
#
_symmetry.space_group_name_H-M   'P 1'
#
loop_
_entity.id
_entity.type
_entity.pdbx_description
1 polymer ?
#
loop_
_entity_poly.entity_id
_entity_poly.type
_entity_poly.pdbx_seq_one_letter_code
_entity_poly.pdbx_strand_id
1 'polypeptide(L)'
;MYSGINRLMRNFTPRLSAIKCKDGKTLTKNEEISNRWKEYCSEMYEDNTNEEMKQVESNDKILEPTRSEVEWAIKQLPKGNQLVTTRYMQK
;
A
#
# COMPACT_ATOMS: atom_id res chain seq x y z
N MET A 1 9.00 -19.31 19.66
CA MET A 1 8.34 -19.06 18.36
C MET A 1 7.37 -17.89 18.57
N TYR A 2 7.75 -16.64 18.23
CA TYR A 2 6.93 -15.39 18.09
C TYR A 2 7.86 -14.18 17.79
N SER A 3 8.94 -14.41 17.03
CA SER A 3 9.98 -13.40 16.76
C SER A 3 9.44 -12.18 16.01
N GLY A 4 8.44 -12.34 15.15
CA GLY A 4 7.77 -11.24 14.45
C GLY A 4 6.99 -10.32 15.39
N ILE A 5 6.21 -10.90 16.30
CA ILE A 5 5.39 -10.15 17.27
C ILE A 5 6.30 -9.37 18.23
N ASN A 6 7.36 -9.99 18.75
CA ASN A 6 8.32 -9.33 19.63
C ASN A 6 9.11 -8.21 18.93
N ARG A 7 9.33 -8.31 17.61
CA ARG A 7 9.96 -7.23 16.82
C ARG A 7 9.01 -6.04 16.64
N LEU A 8 7.72 -6.29 16.47
CA LEU A 8 6.70 -5.24 16.31
C LEU A 8 6.37 -4.56 17.65
N MET A 9 6.34 -5.30 18.75
CA MET A 9 6.13 -4.76 20.10
C MET A 9 7.38 -4.10 20.70
N ARG A 10 8.50 -4.08 19.97
CA ARG A 10 9.73 -3.44 20.45
C ARG A 10 9.55 -1.93 20.44
N ASN A 11 9.68 -1.31 21.61
CA ASN A 11 9.65 0.14 21.76
C ASN A 11 10.63 0.81 20.79
N PHE A 12 10.13 1.75 20.00
CA PHE A 12 10.95 2.56 19.10
C PHE A 12 11.93 3.38 19.95
N THR A 13 13.22 3.04 19.84
CA THR A 13 14.30 3.83 20.44
C THR A 13 14.92 4.66 19.31
N PRO A 14 14.63 5.97 19.22
CA PRO A 14 15.25 6.80 18.20
C PRO A 14 16.76 6.78 18.41
N ARG A 15 17.49 6.31 17.41
CA ARG A 15 18.95 6.46 17.40
C ARG A 15 19.21 7.93 17.06
N LEU A 16 19.68 8.70 18.04
CA LEU A 16 20.16 10.06 17.83
C LEU A 16 21.48 10.00 17.05
N SER A 17 21.39 9.82 15.73
CA SER A 17 22.53 9.96 14.83
C SER A 17 22.65 11.41 14.39
N ALA A 18 23.86 11.95 14.46
CA ALA A 18 24.11 13.28 13.94
C ALA A 18 23.87 13.31 12.42
N ILE A 19 23.13 14.31 11.95
CA ILE A 19 22.80 14.46 10.52
C ILE A 19 24.07 14.94 9.81
N LYS A 20 24.43 14.26 8.72
CA LYS A 20 25.60 14.61 7.91
C LYS A 20 25.18 15.20 6.58
N CYS A 21 25.93 16.20 6.13
CA CYS A 21 25.87 16.72 4.78
C CYS A 21 26.45 15.69 3.78
N LYS A 22 26.25 15.91 2.47
CA LYS A 22 26.82 15.06 1.40
C LYS A 22 28.34 14.92 1.50
N ASP A 23 29.04 15.97 1.94
CA ASP A 23 30.50 15.95 2.16
C ASP A 23 30.94 15.24 3.46
N GLY A 24 30.01 14.59 4.16
CA GLY A 24 30.28 13.87 5.42
C GLY A 24 30.43 14.76 6.66
N LYS A 25 30.32 16.08 6.52
CA LYS A 25 30.33 17.04 7.64
C LYS A 25 29.07 16.94 8.48
N THR A 26 29.21 16.96 9.80
CA THR A 26 28.08 16.95 10.73
C THR A 26 27.39 18.31 10.79
N LEU A 27 26.08 18.32 10.56
CA LEU A 27 25.23 19.50 10.65
C LEU A 27 24.73 19.66 12.09
N THR A 28 24.96 20.83 12.67
CA THR A 28 24.57 21.15 14.05
C THR A 28 23.55 22.27 14.13
N LYS A 29 23.45 23.12 13.10
CA LYS A 29 22.46 24.21 13.05
C LYS A 29 21.13 23.73 12.48
N ASN A 30 20.04 24.25 13.02
CA ASN A 30 18.68 23.88 12.61
C ASN A 30 18.41 24.23 11.12
N GLU A 31 18.85 25.40 10.67
CA GLU A 31 18.71 25.83 9.28
C GLU A 31 19.42 24.90 8.29
N GLU A 32 20.66 24.49 8.63
CA GLU A 32 21.45 23.56 7.83
C GLU A 32 20.78 22.18 7.75
N ILE A 33 20.23 21.69 8.88
CA ILE A 33 19.48 20.44 8.94
C ILE A 33 18.22 20.51 8.07
N SER A 34 17.45 21.60 8.18
CA SER A 34 16.23 21.81 7.40
C SER A 34 16.52 21.84 5.90
N ASN A 35 17.57 22.55 5.49
CA ASN A 35 17.99 22.59 4.09
C ASN A 35 18.43 21.21 3.59
N ARG A 36 19.18 20.45 4.39
CA ARG A 36 19.57 19.07 4.05
C ARG A 36 18.38 18.14 3.87
N TRP A 37 17.33 18.29 4.68
CA TRP A 37 16.08 17.54 4.53
C TRP A 37 15.32 17.93 3.26
N LYS A 38 15.27 19.23 2.94
CA LYS A 38 14.66 19.70 1.68
C LYS A 38 15.37 19.12 0.46
N GLU A 39 16.70 19.21 0.42
CA GLU A 39 17.52 18.64 -0.65
C GLU A 39 17.28 17.13 -0.81
N TYR A 40 17.30 16.39 0.30
CA TYR A 40 17.04 14.94 0.28
C TYR A 40 15.66 14.60 -0.29
N CYS A 41 14.63 15.31 0.15
CA CYS A 41 13.27 15.08 -0.34
C CYS A 41 13.15 15.44 -1.83
N SER A 42 13.72 16.57 -2.25
CA SER A 42 13.72 16.97 -3.66
C SER A 42 14.39 15.92 -4.54
N GLU A 43 15.58 15.43 -4.18
CA GLU A 43 16.28 14.36 -4.91
C GLU A 43 15.44 13.08 -4.99
N MET A 44 14.81 12.69 -3.88
CA MET A 44 13.93 11.52 -3.86
C MET A 44 12.74 11.68 -4.81
N TYR A 45 12.14 12.86 -4.90
CA TYR A 45 11.01 13.08 -5.81
C TYR A 45 11.46 13.25 -7.26
N GLU A 46 12.58 13.90 -7.53
CA GLU A 46 13.14 14.05 -8.88
C GLU A 46 13.48 12.68 -9.49
N ASP A 47 14.09 11.76 -8.74
CA ASP A 47 14.36 10.39 -9.20
C ASP A 47 13.08 9.60 -9.53
N ASN A 48 11.98 9.88 -8.83
CA ASN A 48 10.67 9.25 -9.07
C ASN A 48 9.83 9.95 -10.15
N THR A 49 10.25 11.09 -10.69
CA THR A 49 9.53 11.77 -11.79
C THR A 49 9.89 11.25 -13.19
N ASN A 50 11.02 10.53 -13.34
CA ASN A 50 11.39 9.88 -14.60
C ASN A 50 10.70 8.53 -14.83
N GLU A 51 10.21 7.91 -13.76
CA GLU A 51 9.14 6.94 -13.89
C GLU A 51 7.85 7.75 -13.99
N GLU A 52 7.50 8.14 -15.23
CA GLU A 52 6.12 8.47 -15.54
C GLU A 52 5.27 7.43 -14.82
N MET A 53 4.55 7.84 -13.78
CA MET A 53 3.40 7.11 -13.31
C MET A 53 2.49 7.06 -14.53
N LYS A 54 2.68 6.04 -15.37
CA LYS A 54 1.61 5.47 -16.16
C LYS A 54 0.58 5.15 -15.11
N GLN A 55 -0.33 6.09 -14.90
CA GLN A 55 -1.67 5.74 -14.48
C GLN A 55 -2.09 4.73 -15.53
N VAL A 56 -1.88 3.45 -15.21
CA VAL A 56 -2.62 2.38 -15.82
C VAL A 56 -4.01 2.69 -15.33
N GLU A 57 -4.70 3.51 -16.11
CA GLU A 57 -6.14 3.63 -16.08
C GLU A 57 -6.59 2.23 -16.46
N SER A 58 -6.67 1.36 -15.45
CA SER A 58 -7.22 0.04 -15.60
C SER A 58 -8.68 0.27 -15.92
N ASN A 59 -8.98 0.34 -17.21
CA ASN A 59 -10.28 0.03 -17.77
C ASN A 59 -10.57 -1.46 -17.53
N ASP A 60 -10.44 -1.91 -16.28
CA ASP A 60 -10.97 -3.16 -15.77
C ASP A 60 -12.48 -2.96 -15.76
N LYS A 61 -13.06 -3.06 -16.95
CA LYS A 61 -14.49 -3.16 -17.15
C LYS A 61 -14.87 -4.46 -16.48
N ILE A 62 -15.25 -4.39 -15.21
CA ILE A 62 -15.76 -5.53 -14.46
C ILE A 62 -16.98 -6.02 -15.24
N LEU A 63 -16.80 -7.11 -15.98
CA LEU A 63 -17.88 -7.72 -16.73
C LEU A 63 -18.86 -8.30 -15.73
N GLU A 64 -20.14 -8.01 -15.89
CA GLU A 64 -21.17 -8.65 -15.09
C GLU A 64 -21.11 -10.18 -15.34
N PRO A 65 -21.22 -10.99 -14.28
CA PRO A 65 -21.17 -12.44 -14.43
C PRO A 65 -22.34 -12.94 -15.28
N THR A 66 -22.06 -13.92 -16.13
CA THR A 66 -23.08 -14.56 -16.98
C THR A 66 -24.00 -15.41 -16.11
N ARG A 67 -25.28 -15.55 -16.52
CA ARG A 67 -26.25 -16.40 -15.80
C ARG A 67 -25.72 -17.80 -15.51
N SER A 68 -24.99 -18.41 -16.45
CA SER A 68 -24.38 -19.73 -16.29
C SER A 68 -23.30 -19.78 -15.21
N GLU A 69 -22.51 -18.72 -15.03
CA GLU A 69 -21.49 -18.62 -13.98
C GLU A 69 -22.15 -18.51 -12.61
N VAL A 70 -23.23 -17.73 -12.53
CA VAL A 70 -23.99 -17.58 -11.29
C VAL A 70 -24.68 -18.89 -10.90
N GLU A 71 -25.31 -19.59 -11.86
CA GLU A 71 -25.91 -20.90 -11.62
C GLU A 71 -24.88 -21.96 -11.19
N TRP A 72 -23.69 -21.94 -11.79
CA TRP A 72 -22.59 -22.81 -11.40
C TRP A 72 -22.14 -22.54 -9.96
N ALA A 73 -21.97 -21.26 -9.60
CA ALA A 73 -21.56 -20.86 -8.25
C ALA A 73 -22.61 -21.23 -7.19
N ILE A 74 -23.90 -21.05 -7.48
CA ILE A 74 -25.00 -21.42 -6.56
C ILE A 74 -24.98 -22.92 -6.28
N LYS A 75 -24.70 -23.77 -7.29
CA LYS A 75 -24.60 -25.23 -7.10
C LYS A 75 -23.47 -25.65 -6.17
N GLN A 76 -22.41 -24.84 -6.03
CA GLN A 76 -21.29 -25.12 -5.12
C GLN A 76 -21.60 -24.75 -3.65
N LEU A 77 -22.70 -24.03 -3.38
CA LEU A 77 -23.06 -23.62 -2.03
C LEU A 77 -23.69 -24.78 -1.22
N PRO A 78 -23.55 -24.81 0.11
CA PRO A 78 -24.25 -25.77 0.97
C PRO A 78 -25.78 -25.60 0.86
N LYS A 79 -26.53 -26.70 0.97
CA LYS A 79 -27.99 -26.79 0.71
C LYS A 79 -28.87 -25.77 1.47
N GLY A 80 -28.38 -25.19 2.57
CA GLY A 80 -29.09 -24.14 3.32
C GLY A 80 -28.90 -22.71 2.81
N ASN A 81 -27.81 -22.42 2.09
CA ASN A 81 -27.44 -21.06 1.68
C ASN A 81 -27.95 -20.69 0.27
N GLN A 82 -28.39 -21.69 -0.50
CA GLN A 82 -28.92 -21.52 -1.87
C GLN A 82 -30.33 -20.87 -1.90
N LEU A 83 -31.13 -21.09 -0.85
CA LEU A 83 -32.52 -20.62 -0.76
C LEU A 83 -32.64 -19.11 -0.46
N VAL A 84 -31.63 -18.53 0.18
CA VAL A 84 -31.58 -17.09 0.48
C VAL A 84 -31.27 -16.30 -0.79
N THR A 85 -30.47 -16.85 -1.69
CA THR A 85 -30.00 -16.18 -2.92
C THR A 85 -31.05 -16.17 -4.04
N THR A 86 -31.93 -17.19 -4.15
CA THR A 86 -32.97 -17.25 -5.18
C THR A 86 -34.08 -16.19 -5.02
N ARG A 87 -34.31 -15.67 -3.81
CA ARG A 87 -35.26 -14.56 -3.58
C ARG A 87 -34.80 -13.22 -4.16
N TYR A 88 -33.50 -13.03 -4.37
CA TYR A 88 -32.95 -11.77 -4.89
C TYR A 88 -32.92 -11.68 -6.42
N MET A 89 -33.26 -12.77 -7.13
CA MET A 89 -33.22 -12.83 -8.60
C MET A 89 -34.60 -12.65 -9.29
N GLN A 90 -35.67 -12.34 -8.54
CA GLN A 90 -37.04 -12.15 -9.07
C GLN A 90 -37.49 -10.68 -9.18
N LYS A 91 -36.57 -9.72 -9.27
CA LYS A 91 -36.90 -8.32 -9.59
C LYS A 91 -36.33 -7.91 -10.93
#